data_AF-A0A3B9ED50-F1
#
_entry.id   AF-A0A3B9ED50-F1
#
_cell.length_a   1.000
_cell.length_b   1.000
_cell.length_c   1.000
_cell.angle_alpha   90.00
_cell.angle_beta   90.00
_cell.angle_gamma   90.00
#
_symmetry.space_group_name_H-M   'P 1'
#
loop_
_entity.id
_entity.type
_entity.pdbx_description
1 polymer ?
#
loop_
_entity_poly.entity_id
_entity_poly.type
_entity_poly.pdbx_seq_one_letter_code
_entity_poly.pdbx_strand_id
1 'polypeptide(L)'
;MIDAKKLLAEIEKEMTLEAKSVFLRYGRDAARDGREFLSAIGTDLKQWSAKLDSGALSREGYIALVNGAKELAGMPALKRRGIGRVMLKEFRDRMAEMIINRTMGMLG
;
A
#
# COMPACT_ATOMS: atom_id res chain seq x y z
N MET A 1 -1.48 -7.65 -19.27
CA MET A 1 -2.42 -6.56 -18.92
C MET A 1 -3.00 -6.79 -17.54
N ILE A 2 -2.37 -6.19 -16.54
CA ILE A 2 -2.89 -6.14 -15.18
C ILE A 2 -4.26 -5.45 -15.18
N ASP A 3 -5.28 -6.10 -14.64
CA ASP A 3 -6.53 -5.42 -14.29
C ASP A 3 -6.29 -4.55 -13.05
N ALA A 4 -6.11 -3.26 -13.30
CA ALA A 4 -5.76 -2.30 -12.27
C ALA A 4 -6.89 -2.07 -11.23
N LYS A 5 -8.16 -2.35 -11.59
CA LYS A 5 -9.26 -2.33 -10.62
C LYS A 5 -9.20 -3.55 -9.70
N LYS A 6 -8.93 -4.73 -10.28
CA LYS A 6 -8.76 -5.96 -9.51
C LYS A 6 -7.54 -5.88 -8.58
N LEU A 7 -6.42 -5.35 -9.07
CA LEU A 7 -5.21 -5.14 -8.27
C LEU A 7 -5.50 -4.29 -7.02
N LEU A 8 -6.16 -3.13 -7.20
CA LEU A 8 -6.49 -2.24 -6.08
C LEU A 8 -7.46 -2.90 -5.09
N ALA A 9 -8.47 -3.61 -5.57
CA ALA A 9 -9.43 -4.29 -4.71
C ALA A 9 -8.78 -5.39 -3.87
N GLU A 10 -7.82 -6.12 -4.44
CA GLU A 10 -7.06 -7.16 -3.74
C GLU A 10 -6.11 -6.57 -2.69
N ILE A 11 -5.38 -5.51 -3.04
CA ILE A 11 -4.51 -4.79 -2.10
C ILE A 11 -5.33 -4.22 -0.94
N GLU A 12 -6.49 -3.61 -1.21
CA GLU A 12 -7.36 -3.03 -0.17
C GLU A 12 -7.86 -4.10 0.81
N LYS A 13 -8.26 -5.26 0.29
CA LYS A 13 -8.73 -6.39 1.09
C LYS A 13 -7.61 -6.94 1.98
N GLU A 14 -6.44 -7.19 1.41
CA GLU A 14 -5.29 -7.76 2.11
C GLU A 14 -4.76 -6.81 3.19
N MET A 15 -4.65 -5.53 2.86
CA MET A 15 -4.24 -4.49 3.81
C MET A 15 -5.22 -4.35 4.97
N THR A 16 -6.53 -4.47 4.72
CA THR A 16 -7.54 -4.43 5.78
C THR A 16 -7.41 -5.63 6.73
N LEU A 17 -7.03 -6.80 6.22
CA LEU A 17 -6.80 -8.01 7.02
C LEU A 17 -5.52 -7.88 7.85
N GLU A 18 -4.41 -7.46 7.24
CA GLU A 18 -3.15 -7.26 7.95
C GLU A 18 -3.26 -6.18 9.03
N ALA A 19 -3.90 -5.06 8.72
CA ALA A 19 -4.15 -3.99 9.69
C ALA A 19 -4.88 -4.51 10.94
N LYS A 20 -5.85 -5.42 10.77
CA LYS A 20 -6.57 -6.04 11.89
C LYS A 20 -5.72 -7.07 12.65
N SER A 21 -4.86 -7.81 11.95
CA SER A 21 -4.00 -8.83 12.54
C SER A 21 -2.85 -8.22 13.37
N VAL A 22 -2.19 -7.19 12.83
CA VAL A 22 -1.00 -6.57 13.45
C VAL A 22 -1.40 -5.59 14.54
N PHE A 23 -2.44 -4.79 14.28
CA PHE A 23 -2.89 -3.77 15.21
C PHE A 23 -4.17 -4.22 15.92
N LEU A 24 -4.17 -5.35 16.63
CA LEU A 24 -5.36 -5.91 17.30
C LEU A 24 -6.31 -4.84 17.88
N ARG A 25 -5.80 -3.97 18.76
CA ARG A 25 -6.58 -2.90 19.41
C ARG A 25 -6.89 -1.70 18.51
N TYR A 26 -6.13 -1.50 17.44
CA TYR A 26 -6.22 -0.35 16.53
C TYR A 26 -6.58 -0.72 15.09
N GLY A 27 -7.04 -1.95 14.85
CA GLY A 27 -7.16 -2.51 13.50
C GLY A 27 -8.13 -1.75 12.61
N ARG A 28 -9.16 -1.13 13.20
CA ARG A 28 -10.08 -0.23 12.50
C ARG A 28 -9.40 1.08 12.05
N ASP A 29 -8.58 1.67 12.92
CA ASP A 29 -7.85 2.90 12.62
C ASP A 29 -6.73 2.63 11.62
N ALA A 30 -5.99 1.52 11.77
CA ALA A 30 -4.99 1.07 10.80
C ALA A 30 -5.61 0.77 9.43
N ALA A 31 -6.75 0.09 9.39
CA ALA A 31 -7.46 -0.16 8.13
C ALA A 31 -7.99 1.12 7.48
N ARG A 32 -8.42 2.12 8.30
CA ARG A 32 -8.81 3.43 7.77
C ARG A 32 -7.62 4.14 7.15
N ASP A 33 -6.52 4.26 7.89
CA ASP A 33 -5.33 4.97 7.38
C ASP A 33 -4.74 4.27 6.14
N GLY A 34 -4.76 2.94 6.12
CA GLY A 34 -4.36 2.19 4.94
C GLY A 34 -5.26 2.46 3.72
N ARG A 35 -6.59 2.51 3.90
CA ARG A 35 -7.52 2.85 2.81
C ARG A 35 -7.32 4.28 2.31
N GLU A 36 -7.10 5.22 3.23
CA GLU A 36 -6.77 6.60 2.88
C GLU A 36 -5.48 6.68 2.05
N PHE A 37 -4.45 5.92 2.43
CA PHE A 37 -3.22 5.82 1.66
C PHE A 37 -3.46 5.25 0.26
N LEU A 38 -4.11 4.09 0.13
CA LEU A 38 -4.41 3.48 -1.17
C LEU A 38 -5.26 4.39 -2.05
N SER A 39 -6.23 5.10 -1.47
CA SER A 39 -7.04 6.05 -2.19
C SER A 39 -6.20 7.22 -2.71
N ALA A 40 -5.24 7.71 -1.93
CA ALA A 40 -4.37 8.81 -2.31
C ALA A 40 -3.45 8.44 -3.47
N ILE A 41 -2.94 7.21 -3.49
CA ILE A 41 -1.98 6.75 -4.51
C ILE A 41 -2.64 5.96 -5.64
N GLY A 42 -3.95 5.72 -5.58
CA GLY A 42 -4.62 4.75 -6.44
C GLY A 42 -4.50 5.06 -7.94
N THR A 43 -4.55 6.33 -8.33
CA THR A 43 -4.34 6.76 -9.73
C THR A 43 -2.91 6.47 -10.17
N ASP A 44 -1.92 6.85 -9.35
CA ASP A 44 -0.51 6.66 -9.64
C ASP A 44 -0.17 5.17 -9.71
N LEU A 45 -0.71 4.37 -8.78
CA LEU A 45 -0.49 2.94 -8.73
C LEU A 45 -0.99 2.23 -10.00
N LYS A 46 -2.16 2.64 -10.52
CA LYS A 46 -2.67 2.13 -11.81
C LYS A 46 -1.70 2.46 -12.95
N GLN A 47 -1.21 3.69 -13.00
CA GLN A 47 -0.29 4.12 -14.06
C GLN A 47 1.07 3.42 -13.97
N TRP A 48 1.64 3.31 -12.77
CA TRP A 48 2.91 2.64 -12.56
C TRP A 48 2.80 1.15 -12.86
N SER A 49 1.71 0.50 -12.46
CA SER A 49 1.46 -0.92 -12.77
C SER A 49 1.31 -1.15 -14.27
N ALA A 50 0.60 -0.25 -14.99
CA ALA A 50 0.49 -0.34 -16.44
C ALA A 50 1.84 -0.12 -17.15
N LYS A 51 2.64 0.87 -16.69
CA LYS A 51 3.99 1.09 -17.22
C LYS A 51 4.90 -0.10 -16.95
N LEU A 52 4.79 -0.72 -15.78
CA LEU A 52 5.53 -1.93 -15.43
C LEU A 52 5.13 -3.12 -16.33
N ASP A 53 3.84 -3.37 -16.52
CA ASP A 53 3.30 -4.42 -17.41
C ASP A 53 3.74 -4.22 -18.87
N SER A 54 3.82 -2.97 -19.33
CA SER A 54 4.31 -2.63 -20.68
C SER A 54 5.83 -2.66 -20.84
N GLY A 55 6.60 -2.84 -19.75
CA GLY A 55 8.06 -2.73 -19.74
C GLY A 55 8.61 -1.28 -19.78
N ALA A 56 7.75 -0.26 -19.83
CA ALA A 56 8.13 1.15 -19.79
C ALA A 56 8.62 1.63 -18.41
N LEU A 57 8.46 0.82 -17.37
CA LEU A 57 8.98 1.05 -16.03
C LEU A 57 9.65 -0.24 -15.55
N SER A 58 10.90 -0.16 -15.09
CA SER A 58 11.58 -1.33 -14.53
C SER A 58 10.98 -1.74 -13.18
N ARG A 59 11.23 -2.99 -12.77
CA ARG A 59 10.84 -3.49 -11.46
C ARG A 59 11.40 -2.62 -10.33
N GLU A 60 12.66 -2.22 -10.43
CA GLU A 60 13.35 -1.37 -9.46
C GLU A 60 12.72 0.03 -9.43
N GLY A 61 12.39 0.58 -10.59
CA GLY A 61 11.70 1.87 -10.71
C GLY A 61 10.32 1.85 -10.07
N TYR A 62 9.56 0.76 -10.27
CA TYR A 62 8.26 0.57 -9.61
C TYR A 62 8.40 0.52 -8.08
N ILE A 63 9.35 -0.28 -7.58
CA ILE A 63 9.63 -0.40 -6.14
C ILE A 63 10.02 0.96 -5.55
N ALA A 64 10.82 1.76 -6.26
CA ALA A 64 11.20 3.09 -5.82
C ALA A 64 9.99 4.04 -5.72
N LEU A 65 9.08 4.02 -6.70
CA LEU A 65 7.86 4.84 -6.69
C LEU A 65 6.93 4.49 -5.52
N VAL A 66 6.69 3.19 -5.30
CA VAL A 66 5.86 2.71 -4.18
C VAL A 66 6.49 3.10 -2.84
N ASN A 67 7.81 2.96 -2.69
CA ASN A 67 8.52 3.37 -1.48
C ASN A 67 8.52 4.90 -1.27
N GLY A 68 8.57 5.70 -2.33
CA GLY A 68 8.42 7.16 -2.22
C GLY A 68 7.02 7.54 -1.73
N ALA A 69 5.99 6.89 -2.29
CA ALA A 69 4.60 7.13 -1.92
C ALA A 69 4.33 6.78 -0.44
N LYS A 70 4.90 5.68 0.05
CA LYS A 70 4.84 5.25 1.45
C LYS A 70 5.20 6.37 2.44
N GLU A 71 6.24 7.15 2.16
CA GLU A 71 6.69 8.21 3.07
C GLU A 71 5.67 9.35 3.22
N LEU A 72 4.82 9.55 2.20
CA LEU A 72 3.73 10.52 2.22
C LEU A 72 2.51 10.03 3.03
N ALA A 73 2.46 8.76 3.42
CA ALA A 73 1.33 8.17 4.13
C ALA A 73 1.22 8.72 5.57
N GLY A 74 0.38 9.72 5.79
CA GLY A 74 0.30 10.50 7.02
C GLY A 74 -0.12 9.71 8.28
N MET A 75 -0.88 8.62 8.15
CA MET A 75 -1.45 7.82 9.25
C MET A 75 -2.18 8.64 10.35
N PRO A 76 -3.11 9.55 9.99
CA PRO A 76 -3.73 10.45 10.95
C PRO A 76 -4.57 9.72 12.02
N ALA A 77 -5.20 8.58 11.70
CA ALA A 77 -5.97 7.79 12.66
C ALA A 77 -5.08 7.21 13.76
N LEU A 78 -4.01 6.54 13.37
CA LEU A 78 -3.07 5.90 14.28
C LEU A 78 -2.31 6.94 15.09
N LYS A 79 -1.94 8.09 14.49
CA LYS A 79 -1.35 9.22 15.22
C LYS A 79 -2.28 9.73 16.33
N ARG A 80 -3.58 9.92 16.07
CA ARG A 80 -4.56 10.34 17.09
C ARG A 80 -4.73 9.33 18.23
N ARG A 81 -4.39 8.06 18.00
CA ARG A 81 -4.38 7.01 19.03
C ARG A 81 -3.09 6.95 19.85
N GLY A 82 -2.13 7.85 19.59
CA GLY A 82 -0.85 7.87 20.29
C GLY A 82 0.11 6.76 19.85
N ILE A 83 -0.10 6.18 18.67
CA ILE A 83 0.77 5.12 18.14
C ILE A 83 2.16 5.71 17.86
N GLY A 84 3.17 5.06 18.42
CA GLY A 84 4.56 5.48 18.30
C GLY A 84 5.08 5.48 16.86
N ARG A 85 6.06 6.33 16.58
CA ARG A 85 6.65 6.51 15.24
C ARG A 85 7.20 5.22 14.64
N VAL A 86 7.76 4.33 15.47
CA VAL A 86 8.30 3.04 15.03
C VAL A 86 7.19 2.16 14.46
N MET A 87 6.09 1.97 15.19
CA MET A 87 4.94 1.19 14.71
C MET A 87 4.29 1.79 13.47
N LEU A 88 4.23 3.13 13.36
CA LEU A 88 3.74 3.79 12.14
C LEU A 88 4.65 3.51 10.94
N LYS A 89 5.97 3.54 11.14
CA LYS A 89 6.94 3.21 10.10
C LYS A 89 6.80 1.75 9.67
N GLU A 90 6.73 0.82 10.62
CA GLU A 90 6.53 -0.61 10.32
C GLU A 90 5.25 -0.87 9.52
N PHE A 91 4.15 -0.19 9.87
CA PHE A 91 2.91 -0.33 9.11
C PHE A 91 3.05 0.15 7.67
N ARG A 92 3.68 1.31 7.49
CA ARG A 92 4.00 1.86 6.17
C ARG A 92 4.85 0.91 5.34
N ASP A 93 5.90 0.35 5.94
CA ASP A 93 6.81 -0.60 5.29
C ASP A 93 6.03 -1.83 4.79
N ARG A 94 5.20 -2.43 5.65
CA ARG A 94 4.36 -3.59 5.29
C ARG A 94 3.37 -3.28 4.18
N MET A 95 2.73 -2.10 4.18
CA MET A 95 1.83 -1.71 3.09
C MET A 95 2.57 -1.62 1.75
N ALA A 96 3.76 -1.02 1.74
CA ALA A 96 4.56 -0.91 0.53
C ALA A 96 4.98 -2.29 -0.01
N GLU A 97 5.46 -3.17 0.87
CA GLU A 97 5.82 -4.54 0.54
C GLU A 97 4.63 -5.32 -0.04
N MET A 98 3.45 -5.20 0.57
CA MET A 98 2.22 -5.83 0.08
C MET A 98 1.85 -5.37 -1.33
N ILE A 99 1.88 -4.05 -1.57
CA ILE A 99 1.61 -3.48 -2.90
C ILE A 99 2.59 -4.05 -3.94
N ILE A 100 3.89 -4.06 -3.61
CA ILE A 100 4.95 -4.58 -4.48
C ILE A 100 4.69 -6.06 -4.77
N ASN A 101 4.55 -6.89 -3.75
CA ASN A 101 4.38 -8.33 -3.88
C ASN A 101 3.13 -8.68 -4.70
N ARG A 102 2.00 -8.00 -4.44
CA ARG A 102 0.76 -8.24 -5.20
C ARG A 102 0.92 -7.89 -6.66
N THR A 103 1.50 -6.73 -6.95
CA THR A 103 1.72 -6.29 -8.33
C THR A 103 2.63 -7.25 -9.08
N MET A 104 3.74 -7.67 -8.45
CA MET A 104 4.69 -8.61 -9.04
C MET A 104 4.07 -10.00 -9.24
N GLY A 105 3.21 -10.45 -8.33
CA GLY A 105 2.49 -11.72 -8.46
C GLY A 105 1.45 -11.73 -9.57
N MET A 106 0.94 -10.56 -9.98
CA MET A 106 -0.01 -10.44 -11.10
C MET A 106 0.68 -10.27 -12.47
N LEU A 107 2.01 -10.12 -12.49
CA LEU A 107 2.83 -10.03 -13.72
C LEU A 107 3.39 -11.39 -14.17
N GLY A 108 3.18 -12.45 -13.38
CA GLY A 108 3.60 -13.82 -13.66
C GLY A 108 2.58 -14.58 -14.50
#